data_AF-A0A7L8CWX7-F1
#
_entry.id   AF-A0A7L8CWX7-F1
#
_cell.length_a   1.000
_cell.length_b   1.000
_cell.length_c   1.000
_cell.angle_alpha   90.00
_cell.angle_beta   90.00
_cell.angle_gamma   90.00
#
_symmetry.space_group_name_H-M   'P 1'
#
loop_
_entity.id
_entity.type
_entity.pdbx_description
1 polymer ?
#
loop_
_entity_poly.entity_id
_entity_poly.type
_entity_poly.pdbx_seq_one_letter_code
_entity_poly.pdbx_strand_id
1 'polypeptide(L)'
;MKPHTTLCTAILAAVLAAAIPLQAQAQPQSRRSVDADVAQLTQQLIALDANPDYANAAAYERLQARQAIDVLAGARSSQVEGAYYVAQRRVQIAEVAARTALMRQQTQQLDRERSELLVEASRRDAARARAEAERLRVEAQIQAEEAARLRQQSESDAEAMADVETALKGVAGAQAAKLRAARAREAELARQEAELLGKKPAKADKSKKK
;
A
#
# COMPACT_ATOMS: atom_id res chain seq x y z
N MET A 1 -64.58 -79.57 -62.70
CA MET A 1 -65.99 -79.15 -62.88
C MET A 1 -66.06 -77.64 -62.67
N LYS A 2 -66.27 -76.87 -63.76
CA LYS A 2 -66.90 -75.53 -63.73
C LYS A 2 -68.40 -75.75 -64.01
N PRO A 3 -69.35 -74.89 -63.58
CA PRO A 3 -69.57 -73.54 -64.14
C PRO A 3 -69.85 -72.47 -63.06
N HIS A 4 -69.29 -71.26 -63.13
CA HIS A 4 -69.74 -70.07 -63.90
C HIS A 4 -70.99 -69.37 -63.33
N THR A 5 -71.07 -68.07 -63.64
CA THR A 5 -72.14 -67.07 -63.44
C THR A 5 -72.20 -66.42 -62.05
N THR A 6 -72.11 -65.09 -61.87
CA THR A 6 -72.40 -63.98 -62.81
C THR A 6 -71.74 -62.66 -62.34
N LEU A 7 -70.96 -62.05 -63.23
CA LEU A 7 -70.46 -60.67 -63.20
C LEU A 7 -71.28 -59.88 -64.24
N CYS A 8 -72.05 -58.89 -63.82
CA CYS A 8 -72.78 -57.87 -64.60
C CYS A 8 -73.83 -57.28 -63.63
N THR A 9 -74.00 -55.99 -63.37
CA THR A 9 -73.88 -54.77 -64.19
C THR A 9 -74.06 -53.55 -63.26
N ALA A 10 -73.78 -52.37 -63.80
CA ALA A 10 -74.32 -51.05 -63.43
C ALA A 10 -73.43 -50.12 -62.57
N ILE A 11 -72.63 -49.36 -63.31
CA ILE A 11 -72.17 -48.00 -63.03
C ILE A 11 -73.38 -47.09 -62.76
N LEU A 12 -73.43 -46.35 -61.64
CA LEU A 12 -73.81 -44.91 -61.59
C LEU A 12 -73.75 -44.32 -60.16
N ALA A 13 -73.16 -43.12 -60.06
CA ALA A 13 -73.51 -42.01 -59.16
C ALA A 13 -73.45 -42.19 -57.62
N ALA A 14 -72.51 -41.48 -56.97
CA ALA A 14 -72.82 -40.45 -55.97
C ALA A 14 -71.53 -39.85 -55.36
N VAL A 15 -71.22 -38.63 -55.78
CA VAL A 15 -70.46 -37.67 -54.99
C VAL A 15 -71.34 -37.23 -53.83
N LEU A 16 -71.00 -37.54 -52.57
CA LEU A 16 -71.51 -36.81 -51.41
C LEU A 16 -70.70 -37.05 -50.10
N ALA A 17 -69.98 -36.00 -49.70
CA ALA A 17 -69.78 -35.47 -48.34
C ALA A 17 -69.71 -36.40 -47.10
N ALA A 18 -68.59 -36.27 -46.37
CA ALA A 18 -68.56 -36.04 -44.91
C ALA A 18 -67.15 -35.52 -44.53
N ALA A 19 -66.88 -34.22 -44.62
CA ALA A 19 -67.06 -33.25 -43.52
C ALA A 19 -66.23 -33.60 -42.26
N ILE A 20 -64.91 -33.43 -42.36
CA ILE A 20 -64.07 -33.24 -41.17
C ILE A 20 -64.32 -31.80 -40.70
N PRO A 21 -64.89 -31.55 -39.51
CA PRO A 21 -64.96 -30.20 -39.01
C PRO A 21 -63.55 -29.78 -38.62
N LEU A 22 -62.93 -28.97 -39.47
CA LEU A 22 -61.79 -28.13 -39.12
C LEU A 22 -62.32 -27.09 -38.11
N GLN A 23 -62.41 -27.48 -36.84
CA GLN A 23 -62.67 -26.55 -35.75
C GLN A 23 -61.41 -25.69 -35.54
N ALA A 24 -61.18 -24.75 -36.46
CA ALA A 24 -60.34 -23.60 -36.21
C ALA A 24 -61.00 -22.81 -35.08
N GLN A 25 -60.55 -23.07 -33.85
CA GLN A 25 -60.99 -22.31 -32.68
C GLN A 25 -60.58 -20.85 -32.89
N ALA A 26 -61.56 -20.01 -33.23
CA ALA A 26 -61.43 -18.57 -33.17
C ALA A 26 -61.35 -18.17 -31.70
N GLN A 27 -60.16 -18.28 -31.10
CA GLN A 27 -59.90 -17.67 -29.82
C GLN A 27 -60.17 -16.16 -29.95
N PRO A 28 -60.87 -15.56 -28.97
CA PRO A 28 -61.12 -14.11 -28.98
C PRO A 28 -59.78 -13.37 -29.06
N GLN A 29 -59.69 -12.32 -29.88
CA GLN A 29 -58.45 -11.58 -30.13
C GLN A 29 -57.75 -11.13 -28.81
N SER A 30 -58.53 -10.83 -27.77
CA SER A 30 -58.05 -10.50 -26.43
C SER A 30 -57.32 -11.66 -25.72
N ARG A 31 -57.67 -12.92 -25.97
CA ARG A 31 -56.93 -14.06 -25.40
C ARG A 31 -55.59 -14.25 -26.10
N ARG A 32 -55.56 -14.09 -27.44
CA ARG A 32 -54.33 -14.16 -28.22
C ARG A 32 -53.30 -13.09 -27.82
N SER A 33 -53.76 -11.87 -27.48
CA SER A 33 -52.86 -10.82 -27.00
C SER A 33 -52.26 -11.16 -25.63
N VAL A 34 -53.07 -11.69 -24.70
CA VAL A 34 -52.59 -12.12 -23.37
C VAL A 34 -51.57 -13.25 -23.48
N ASP A 35 -51.84 -14.25 -24.34
CA ASP A 35 -50.90 -15.36 -24.53
C ASP A 35 -49.56 -14.87 -25.11
N ALA A 36 -49.58 -13.86 -26.00
CA ALA A 36 -48.38 -13.22 -26.53
C ALA A 36 -47.62 -12.42 -25.45
N ASP A 37 -48.32 -11.65 -24.61
CA ASP A 37 -47.74 -10.88 -23.52
C ASP A 37 -47.08 -11.80 -22.47
N VAL A 38 -47.75 -12.90 -22.10
CA VAL A 38 -47.22 -13.94 -21.21
C VAL A 38 -45.96 -14.57 -21.82
N ALA A 39 -46.00 -14.92 -23.11
CA ALA A 39 -44.85 -15.50 -23.79
C ALA A 39 -43.65 -14.54 -23.80
N GLN A 40 -43.89 -13.24 -24.05
CA GLN A 40 -42.84 -12.23 -24.03
C GLN A 40 -42.20 -12.09 -22.64
N LEU A 41 -43.00 -11.93 -21.59
CA LEU A 41 -42.49 -11.78 -20.22
C LEU A 41 -41.76 -13.05 -19.75
N THR A 42 -42.25 -14.22 -20.13
CA THR A 42 -41.60 -15.50 -19.85
C THR A 42 -40.23 -15.58 -20.52
N GLN A 43 -40.14 -15.17 -21.80
CA GLN A 43 -38.87 -15.18 -22.54
C GLN A 43 -37.85 -14.23 -21.93
N GLN A 44 -38.27 -13.04 -21.48
CA GLN A 44 -37.40 -12.10 -20.76
C GLN A 44 -36.84 -12.74 -19.48
N LEU A 45 -37.69 -13.41 -18.71
CA LEU A 45 -37.26 -14.06 -17.48
C LEU A 45 -36.32 -15.25 -17.73
N ILE A 46 -36.56 -16.04 -18.78
CA ILE A 46 -35.65 -17.11 -19.21
C ILE A 46 -34.29 -16.55 -19.61
N ALA A 47 -34.24 -15.44 -20.35
CA ALA A 47 -32.99 -14.78 -20.72
C ALA A 47 -32.22 -14.30 -19.48
N LEU A 48 -32.94 -13.81 -18.46
CA LEU A 48 -32.36 -13.43 -17.18
C LEU A 48 -31.79 -14.64 -16.43
N ASP A 49 -32.50 -15.78 -16.44
CA ASP A 49 -32.05 -17.03 -15.81
C ASP A 49 -30.85 -17.67 -16.51
N ALA A 50 -30.79 -17.55 -17.84
CA ALA A 50 -29.76 -18.15 -18.68
C ALA A 50 -28.39 -17.46 -18.51
N ASN A 51 -28.36 -16.26 -17.94
CA ASN A 51 -27.11 -15.57 -17.66
C ASN A 51 -26.47 -16.14 -16.37
N PRO A 52 -25.31 -16.81 -16.46
CA PRO A 52 -24.65 -17.41 -15.30
C PRO A 52 -24.23 -16.38 -14.25
N ASP A 53 -23.94 -15.13 -14.66
CA ASP A 53 -23.57 -14.04 -13.74
C ASP A 53 -24.74 -13.65 -12.81
N TYR A 54 -25.97 -13.95 -13.23
CA TYR A 54 -27.19 -13.70 -12.46
C TYR A 54 -27.76 -14.94 -11.79
N ALA A 55 -27.15 -16.13 -11.96
CA ALA A 55 -27.73 -17.40 -11.55
C ALA A 55 -28.10 -17.44 -10.05
N ASN A 56 -27.28 -16.84 -9.21
CA ASN A 56 -27.48 -16.72 -7.75
C ASN A 56 -28.00 -15.34 -7.30
N ALA A 57 -28.23 -14.43 -8.25
CA ALA A 57 -28.72 -13.09 -7.98
C ALA A 57 -30.25 -13.05 -8.06
N ALA A 58 -30.86 -12.19 -7.23
CA ALA A 58 -32.27 -11.84 -7.29
C ALA A 58 -33.24 -13.04 -7.34
N ALA A 59 -32.91 -14.14 -6.65
CA ALA A 59 -33.70 -15.37 -6.69
C ALA A 59 -35.14 -15.14 -6.20
N TYR A 60 -35.31 -14.27 -5.21
CA TYR A 60 -36.61 -13.92 -4.66
C TYR A 60 -37.45 -13.12 -5.67
N GLU A 61 -36.85 -12.11 -6.29
CA GLU A 61 -37.50 -11.25 -7.28
C GLU A 61 -37.87 -12.02 -8.54
N ARG A 62 -37.01 -12.95 -8.97
CA ARG A 62 -37.28 -13.88 -10.08
C ARG A 62 -38.46 -14.80 -9.75
N LEU A 63 -38.54 -15.34 -8.53
CA LEU A 63 -39.70 -16.13 -8.09
C LEU A 63 -41.00 -15.31 -8.13
N GLN A 64 -40.96 -14.06 -7.64
CA GLN A 64 -42.11 -13.17 -7.70
C GLN A 64 -42.53 -12.82 -9.13
N ALA A 65 -41.57 -12.67 -10.05
CA ALA A 65 -41.84 -12.45 -11.47
C ALA A 65 -42.55 -13.66 -12.09
N ARG A 66 -42.11 -14.89 -11.82
CA ARG A 66 -42.81 -16.12 -12.28
C ARG A 66 -44.26 -16.15 -11.80
N GLN A 67 -44.46 -15.95 -10.49
CA GLN A 67 -45.79 -15.96 -9.90
C GLN A 67 -46.72 -14.91 -10.53
N ALA A 68 -46.21 -13.71 -10.82
CA ALA A 68 -47.01 -12.66 -11.43
C ALA A 68 -47.36 -12.97 -12.90
N ILE A 69 -46.46 -13.62 -13.64
CA ILE A 69 -46.73 -14.12 -15.01
C ILE A 69 -47.80 -15.22 -14.97
N ASP A 70 -47.73 -16.15 -14.00
CA ASP A 70 -48.73 -17.20 -13.82
C ASP A 70 -50.12 -16.61 -13.52
N VAL A 71 -50.18 -15.56 -12.69
CA VAL A 71 -51.41 -14.82 -12.40
C VAL A 71 -51.98 -14.14 -13.66
N LEU A 72 -51.14 -13.55 -14.50
CA LEU A 72 -51.55 -12.98 -15.79
C LEU A 72 -52.14 -14.04 -16.73
N ALA A 73 -51.49 -15.21 -16.84
CA ALA A 73 -51.97 -16.31 -17.69
C ALA A 73 -53.37 -16.82 -17.28
N GLY A 74 -53.68 -16.77 -15.98
CA GLY A 74 -54.97 -17.14 -15.41
C GLY A 74 -56.00 -16.00 -15.31
N ALA A 75 -55.64 -14.77 -15.67
CA ALA A 75 -56.49 -13.59 -15.42
C ALA A 75 -57.78 -13.60 -16.24
N ARG A 76 -58.87 -13.11 -15.63
CA ARG A 76 -60.13 -12.83 -16.33
C ARG A 76 -59.98 -11.57 -17.17
N SER A 77 -60.76 -11.44 -18.26
CA SER A 77 -60.68 -10.30 -19.19
C SER A 77 -60.73 -8.92 -18.50
N SER A 78 -61.50 -8.77 -17.43
CA SER A 78 -61.60 -7.52 -16.64
C SER A 78 -60.39 -7.23 -15.75
N GLN A 79 -59.52 -8.20 -15.52
CA GLN A 79 -58.34 -8.11 -14.64
C GLN A 79 -57.02 -8.16 -15.41
N VAL A 80 -57.06 -8.46 -16.72
CA VAL A 80 -55.88 -8.63 -17.57
C VAL A 80 -54.95 -7.42 -17.50
N GLU A 81 -55.48 -6.20 -17.64
CA GLU A 81 -54.66 -4.98 -17.66
C GLU A 81 -53.87 -4.81 -16.36
N GLY A 82 -54.54 -4.97 -15.22
CA GLY A 82 -53.89 -4.89 -13.90
C GLY A 82 -52.90 -6.03 -13.67
N ALA A 83 -53.24 -7.25 -14.06
CA ALA A 83 -52.35 -8.40 -13.95
C ALA A 83 -51.09 -8.24 -14.83
N TYR A 84 -51.25 -7.70 -16.03
CA TYR A 84 -50.15 -7.42 -16.96
C TYR A 84 -49.21 -6.36 -16.39
N TYR A 85 -49.75 -5.26 -15.88
CA TYR A 85 -48.96 -4.23 -15.22
C TYR A 85 -48.12 -4.81 -14.07
N VAL A 86 -48.71 -5.63 -13.20
CA VAL A 86 -47.99 -6.26 -12.08
C VAL A 86 -46.91 -7.21 -12.59
N ALA A 87 -47.23 -8.07 -13.56
CA ALA A 87 -46.26 -9.01 -14.14
C ALA A 87 -45.06 -8.28 -14.76
N GLN A 88 -45.32 -7.26 -15.58
CA GLN A 88 -44.30 -6.43 -16.19
C GLN A 88 -43.40 -5.77 -15.13
N ARG A 89 -43.99 -5.18 -14.08
CA ARG A 89 -43.20 -4.56 -13.00
C ARG A 89 -42.36 -5.56 -12.23
N ARG A 90 -42.85 -6.78 -11.99
CA ARG A 90 -42.08 -7.81 -11.30
C ARG A 90 -40.90 -8.30 -12.13
N VAL A 91 -41.06 -8.47 -13.44
CA VAL A 91 -39.95 -8.81 -14.34
C VAL A 91 -38.89 -7.69 -14.33
N GLN A 92 -39.30 -6.42 -14.46
CA GLN A 92 -38.37 -5.29 -14.39
C GLN A 92 -37.61 -5.22 -13.05
N ILE A 93 -38.30 -5.48 -11.93
CA ILE A 93 -37.65 -5.52 -10.60
C ILE A 93 -36.62 -6.66 -10.54
N ALA A 94 -36.94 -7.84 -11.07
CA ALA A 94 -36.01 -8.96 -11.12
C ALA A 94 -34.75 -8.64 -11.93
N GLU A 95 -34.91 -7.99 -13.09
CA GLU A 95 -33.78 -7.56 -13.93
C GLU A 95 -32.88 -6.54 -13.20
N VAL A 96 -33.49 -5.49 -12.62
CA VAL A 96 -32.74 -4.45 -11.90
C VAL A 96 -32.07 -5.03 -10.66
N ALA A 97 -32.74 -5.90 -9.92
CA ALA A 97 -32.17 -6.56 -8.74
C ALA A 97 -30.98 -7.45 -9.12
N ALA A 98 -31.08 -8.23 -10.21
CA ALA A 98 -30.00 -9.08 -10.68
C ALA A 98 -28.77 -8.25 -11.09
N ARG A 99 -28.99 -7.19 -11.89
CA ARG A 99 -27.92 -6.27 -12.29
C ARG A 99 -27.28 -5.59 -11.07
N THR A 100 -28.08 -5.17 -10.09
CA THR A 100 -27.60 -4.51 -8.87
C THR A 100 -26.76 -5.46 -8.02
N ALA A 101 -27.18 -6.72 -7.88
CA ALA A 101 -26.42 -7.72 -7.14
C ALA A 101 -25.04 -7.98 -7.77
N LEU A 102 -24.97 -8.10 -9.11
CA LEU A 102 -23.72 -8.25 -9.82
C LEU A 102 -22.79 -7.04 -9.61
N MET A 103 -23.30 -5.83 -9.77
CA MET A 103 -22.51 -4.61 -9.54
C MET A 103 -21.99 -4.53 -8.10
N ARG A 104 -22.79 -4.92 -7.10
CA ARG A 104 -22.35 -4.98 -5.70
C ARG A 104 -21.22 -5.98 -5.49
N GLN A 105 -21.28 -7.15 -6.11
CA GLN A 105 -20.20 -8.13 -6.03
C GLN A 105 -18.91 -7.58 -6.64
N GLN A 106 -19.00 -6.89 -7.77
CA GLN A 106 -17.84 -6.23 -8.40
C GLN A 106 -17.25 -5.14 -7.50
N THR A 107 -18.08 -4.31 -6.89
CA THR A 107 -17.61 -3.31 -5.91
C THR A 107 -16.91 -3.97 -4.73
N GLN A 108 -17.47 -5.04 -4.15
CA GLN A 108 -16.85 -5.78 -3.05
C GLN A 108 -15.53 -6.44 -3.45
N GLN A 109 -15.38 -6.86 -4.71
CA GLN A 109 -14.12 -7.38 -5.23
C GLN A 109 -13.07 -6.27 -5.33
N LEU A 110 -13.43 -5.14 -5.93
CA LEU A 110 -12.54 -3.98 -6.07
C LEU A 110 -12.15 -3.38 -4.72
N ASP A 111 -13.04 -3.36 -3.74
CA ASP A 111 -12.74 -2.86 -2.39
C ASP A 111 -11.73 -3.76 -1.66
N ARG A 112 -11.77 -5.08 -1.89
CA ARG A 112 -10.79 -6.02 -1.37
C ARG A 112 -9.42 -5.80 -2.01
N GLU A 113 -9.37 -5.72 -3.33
CA GLU A 113 -8.14 -5.43 -4.09
C GLU A 113 -7.53 -4.08 -3.67
N ARG A 114 -8.37 -3.05 -3.51
CA ARG A 114 -7.93 -1.73 -3.02
C ARG A 114 -7.33 -1.83 -1.62
N SER A 115 -7.99 -2.57 -0.72
CA SER A 115 -7.51 -2.78 0.66
C SER A 115 -6.15 -3.48 0.67
N GLU A 116 -5.96 -4.50 -0.17
CA GLU A 116 -4.69 -5.22 -0.32
C GLU A 116 -3.58 -4.29 -0.84
N LEU A 117 -3.85 -3.51 -1.89
CA LEU A 117 -2.90 -2.54 -2.43
C LEU A 117 -2.49 -1.48 -1.42
N LEU A 118 -3.42 -0.99 -0.58
CA LEU A 118 -3.10 -0.03 0.48
C LEU A 118 -2.21 -0.64 1.55
N VAL A 119 -2.44 -1.89 1.94
CA VAL A 119 -1.58 -2.61 2.89
C VAL A 119 -0.18 -2.80 2.31
N GLU A 120 -0.07 -3.16 1.02
CA GLU A 120 1.23 -3.29 0.37
C GLU A 120 1.98 -1.96 0.28
N ALA A 121 1.30 -0.87 -0.10
CA ALA A 121 1.88 0.46 -0.14
C ALA A 121 2.40 0.86 1.26
N SER A 122 1.57 0.69 2.29
CA SER A 122 1.94 0.96 3.68
C SER A 122 3.16 0.14 4.13
N ARG A 123 3.24 -1.14 3.75
CA ARG A 123 4.40 -1.99 4.06
C ARG A 123 5.68 -1.48 3.39
N ARG A 124 5.60 -1.06 2.13
CA ARG A 124 6.74 -0.50 1.39
C ARG A 124 7.21 0.81 2.01
N ASP A 125 6.28 1.68 2.39
CA ASP A 125 6.58 2.95 3.02
C ASP A 125 7.20 2.76 4.42
N ALA A 126 6.67 1.84 5.23
CA ALA A 126 7.25 1.48 6.51
C ALA A 126 8.67 0.90 6.38
N ALA A 127 8.94 0.11 5.34
CA ALA A 127 10.27 -0.41 5.06
C ALA A 127 11.26 0.71 4.67
N ARG A 128 10.83 1.66 3.83
CA ARG A 128 11.63 2.84 3.46
C ARG A 128 11.94 3.72 4.67
N ALA A 129 10.94 4.03 5.48
CA ALA A 129 11.12 4.83 6.69
C ALA A 129 12.11 4.19 7.68
N ARG A 130 12.07 2.86 7.84
CA ARG A 130 13.05 2.13 8.66
C ARG A 130 14.46 2.20 8.07
N ALA A 131 14.60 2.05 6.76
CA ALA A 131 15.89 2.16 6.09
C ALA A 131 16.49 3.56 6.21
N GLU A 132 15.66 4.61 6.09
CA GLU A 132 16.07 6.00 6.29
C GLU A 132 16.45 6.28 7.74
N ALA A 133 15.66 5.80 8.70
CA ALA A 133 15.98 5.92 10.12
C ALA A 133 17.31 5.23 10.49
N GLU A 134 17.58 4.06 9.92
CA GLU A 134 18.84 3.36 10.14
C GLU A 134 20.03 4.11 9.53
N ARG A 135 19.88 4.68 8.32
CA ARG A 135 20.92 5.53 7.72
C ARG A 135 21.26 6.72 8.60
N LEU A 136 20.25 7.44 9.09
CA LEU A 136 20.45 8.59 9.98
C LEU A 136 21.11 8.17 11.31
N ARG A 137 20.76 7.00 11.85
CA ARG A 137 21.39 6.46 13.05
C ARG A 137 22.88 6.19 12.83
N VAL A 138 23.23 5.58 11.70
CA VAL A 138 24.63 5.30 11.34
C VAL A 138 25.40 6.60 11.15
N GLU A 139 24.85 7.58 10.43
CA GLU A 139 25.47 8.89 10.25
C GLU A 139 25.72 9.61 11.58
N ALA A 140 24.73 9.59 12.50
CA ALA A 140 24.88 10.16 13.83
C ALA A 140 25.96 9.44 14.66
N GLN A 141 26.08 8.12 14.53
CA GLN A 141 27.13 7.36 15.20
C GLN A 141 28.53 7.72 14.67
N ILE A 142 28.69 7.83 13.35
CA ILE A 142 29.94 8.24 12.71
C ILE A 142 30.36 9.64 13.19
N GLN A 143 29.43 10.61 13.17
CA GLN A 143 29.72 11.96 13.65
C GLN A 143 30.13 11.99 15.13
N ALA A 144 29.49 11.18 15.98
CA ALA A 144 29.85 11.08 17.39
C ALA A 144 31.25 10.49 17.59
N GLU A 145 31.62 9.49 16.80
CA GLU A 145 32.96 8.88 16.82
C GLU A 145 34.03 9.84 16.33
N GLU A 146 33.80 10.55 15.22
CA GLU A 146 34.72 11.56 14.71
C GLU A 146 34.93 12.70 15.70
N ALA A 147 33.85 13.18 16.33
CA ALA A 147 33.93 14.20 17.38
C ALA A 147 34.67 13.70 18.64
N ALA A 148 34.54 12.42 18.99
CA ALA A 148 35.33 11.83 20.08
C ALA A 148 36.82 11.75 19.70
N ARG A 149 37.13 11.31 18.48
CA ARG A 149 38.50 11.22 17.98
C ARG A 149 39.19 12.59 17.92
N LEU A 150 38.48 13.62 17.45
CA LEU A 150 39.00 14.98 17.40
C LEU A 150 39.29 15.54 18.81
N ARG A 151 38.42 15.24 19.78
CA ARG A 151 38.66 15.60 21.20
C ARG A 151 39.90 14.92 21.75
N GLN A 152 40.04 13.61 21.54
CA GLN A 152 41.23 12.87 21.99
C GLN A 152 42.51 13.42 21.35
N GLN A 153 42.49 13.76 20.07
CA GLN A 153 43.63 14.37 19.40
C GLN A 153 43.96 15.76 19.97
N SER A 154 42.94 16.58 20.24
CA SER A 154 43.11 17.90 20.85
C SER A 154 43.69 17.81 22.27
N GLU A 155 43.26 16.82 23.05
CA GLU A 155 43.79 16.53 24.39
C GLU A 155 45.27 16.11 24.31
N SER A 156 45.63 15.18 23.40
CA SER A 156 47.03 14.78 23.22
C SER A 156 47.93 15.91 22.73
N ASP A 157 47.42 16.77 21.85
CA ASP A 157 48.17 17.93 21.36
C ASP A 157 48.41 18.94 22.50
N ALA A 158 47.41 19.16 23.37
CA ALA A 158 47.55 20.01 24.54
C ALA A 158 48.56 19.46 25.55
N GLU A 159 48.56 18.15 25.79
CA GLU A 159 49.57 17.47 26.62
C GLU A 159 50.98 17.64 26.05
N ALA A 160 51.17 17.40 24.74
CA ALA A 160 52.47 17.58 24.09
C ALA A 160 52.99 19.03 24.20
N MET A 161 52.12 20.03 24.09
CA MET A 161 52.51 21.43 24.28
C MET A 161 52.89 21.73 25.72
N ALA A 162 52.18 21.17 26.70
CA ALA A 162 52.52 21.30 28.12
C ALA A 162 53.89 20.67 28.45
N ASP A 163 54.21 19.53 27.85
CA ASP A 163 55.51 18.88 27.98
C ASP A 163 56.65 19.74 27.42
N VAL A 164 56.44 20.32 26.23
CA VAL A 164 57.40 21.26 25.61
C VAL A 164 57.61 22.49 26.50
N GLU A 165 56.53 23.08 27.04
CA GLU A 165 56.65 24.22 27.94
C GLU A 165 57.42 23.86 29.22
N THR A 166 57.18 22.68 29.78
CA THR A 166 57.88 22.19 30.96
C THR A 166 59.37 21.97 30.68
N ALA A 167 59.72 21.38 29.54
CA ALA A 167 61.10 21.21 29.11
C ALA A 167 61.83 22.55 28.92
N LEU A 168 61.17 23.53 28.28
CA LEU A 168 61.72 24.88 28.11
C LEU A 168 61.97 25.59 29.45
N LYS A 169 61.02 25.50 30.39
CA LYS A 169 61.21 26.01 31.77
C LYS A 169 62.41 25.35 32.46
N GLY A 170 62.58 24.03 32.29
CA GLY A 170 63.73 23.29 32.81
C GLY A 170 65.06 23.79 32.26
N VAL A 171 65.17 23.96 30.94
CA VAL A 171 66.39 24.48 30.28
C VAL A 171 66.68 25.91 30.74
N ALA A 172 65.68 26.79 30.79
CA ALA A 172 65.84 28.16 31.27
C ALA A 172 66.29 28.20 32.74
N GLY A 173 65.73 27.34 33.58
CA GLY A 173 66.15 27.18 34.98
C GLY A 173 67.60 26.76 35.11
N ALA A 174 68.05 25.76 34.33
CA ALA A 174 69.43 25.31 34.31
C ALA A 174 70.40 26.41 33.84
N GLN A 175 70.03 27.16 32.80
CA GLN A 175 70.81 28.31 32.33
C GLN A 175 70.92 29.40 33.41
N ALA A 176 69.82 29.73 34.10
CA ALA A 176 69.83 30.70 35.19
C ALA A 176 70.70 30.25 36.37
N ALA A 177 70.69 28.96 36.71
CA ALA A 177 71.56 28.40 37.76
C ALA A 177 73.04 28.51 37.37
N LYS A 178 73.38 28.19 36.12
CA LYS A 178 74.76 28.32 35.60
C LYS A 178 75.27 29.76 35.65
N LEU A 179 74.42 30.74 35.28
CA LEU A 179 74.76 32.16 35.34
C LEU A 179 75.00 32.63 36.79
N ARG A 180 74.15 32.22 37.75
CA ARG A 180 74.34 32.54 39.18
C ARG A 180 75.64 31.94 39.71
N ALA A 181 75.96 30.69 39.36
CA ALA A 181 77.21 30.05 39.76
C ALA A 181 78.44 30.77 39.19
N ALA A 182 78.38 31.24 37.94
CA ALA A 182 79.45 32.05 37.35
C ALA A 182 79.65 33.37 38.11
N ARG A 183 78.58 34.11 38.41
CA ARG A 183 78.64 35.35 39.20
C ARG A 183 79.16 35.15 40.63
N ALA A 184 78.80 34.04 41.27
CA ALA A 184 79.31 33.70 42.59
C ALA A 184 80.84 33.51 42.56
N ARG A 185 81.34 32.78 41.54
CA ARG A 185 82.78 32.60 41.32
C ARG A 185 83.49 33.92 41.02
N GLU A 186 82.89 34.79 40.20
CA GLU A 186 83.43 36.14 39.94
C GLU A 186 83.54 36.96 41.24
N ALA A 187 82.50 36.93 42.10
CA ALA A 187 82.53 37.63 43.38
C ALA A 187 83.59 37.06 44.35
N GLU A 188 83.79 35.74 44.37
CA GLU A 188 84.85 35.09 45.13
C GLU A 188 86.24 35.49 44.63
N LEU A 189 86.46 35.47 43.31
CA LEU A 189 87.71 35.91 42.70
C LEU A 189 87.99 37.38 43.00
N ALA A 190 86.99 38.26 42.88
CA ALA A 190 87.14 39.67 43.22
C ALA A 190 87.53 39.90 44.70
N ARG A 191 87.00 39.08 45.63
CA ARG A 191 87.43 39.11 47.04
C ARG A 191 88.87 38.65 47.20
N GLN A 192 89.27 37.57 46.53
CA GLN A 192 90.66 37.09 46.55
C GLN A 192 91.62 38.12 45.97
N GLU A 193 91.25 38.80 44.89
CA GLU A 193 92.02 39.90 44.29
C GLU A 193 92.16 41.09 45.25
N ALA A 194 91.07 41.47 45.93
CA ALA A 194 91.09 42.53 46.95
C ALA A 194 91.98 42.16 48.16
N GLU A 195 91.96 40.90 48.61
CA GLU A 195 92.84 40.41 49.67
C GLU A 195 94.32 40.37 49.24
N LEU A 196 94.60 39.99 47.99
CA LEU A 196 95.94 40.02 47.42
C LEU A 196 96.48 41.46 47.27
N LEU A 197 95.63 42.41 46.89
CA LEU A 197 95.95 43.85 46.84
C LEU A 197 96.12 44.46 48.24
N GLY A 198 95.31 44.02 49.21
CA GLY A 198 95.39 44.43 50.62
C GLY A 198 96.60 43.86 51.38
N LYS A 199 97.16 42.72 50.94
CA LYS A 199 98.41 42.15 51.46
C LYS A 199 99.68 42.80 50.93
N LYS A 200 99.59 43.92 50.19
CA LYS A 200 100.76 44.77 49.92
C LYS A 200 101.01 45.66 51.14
N PRO A 201 102.12 45.49 51.89
CA PRO A 201 102.28 46.17 53.16
C PRO A 201 102.51 47.68 52.98
N ALA A 202 101.59 48.47 53.52
CA ALA A 202 101.87 49.83 53.96
C ALA A 202 102.57 49.76 55.33
N LYS A 203 103.90 49.85 55.33
CA LYS A 203 104.71 50.21 56.51
C LYS A 203 105.67 51.33 56.11
N ALA A 204 105.37 52.50 56.65
CA ALA A 204 106.23 53.66 56.68
C ALA A 204 107.33 53.52 57.77
N ASP A 205 108.43 54.23 57.54
CA ASP A 205 109.09 55.14 58.50
C ASP A 205 110.37 54.72 59.27
N LYS A 206 111.37 55.62 59.14
CA LYS A 206 112.42 56.06 60.10
C LYS A 206 113.62 55.17 60.51
N SER A 207 114.81 55.56 60.02
CA SER A 207 115.80 56.41 60.73
C SER A 207 117.27 55.91 60.85
N LYS A 208 118.17 56.89 60.63
CA LYS A 208 119.46 57.19 61.31
C LYS A 208 120.78 56.47 60.94
N LYS A 209 121.69 57.31 60.40
CA LYS A 209 122.99 57.73 61.02
C LYS A 209 124.23 56.85 60.80
N LYS A 210 125.05 57.17 59.78
CA LYS A 210 126.40 57.75 59.88
C LYS A 210 126.98 57.95 58.48
#